data_AF-S3ALT2-F1
#
_entry.id   AF-S3ALT2-F1
#
_cell.length_a   1.000
_cell.length_b   1.000
_cell.length_c   1.000
_cell.angle_alpha   90.00
_cell.angle_beta   90.00
_cell.angle_gamma   90.00
#
_symmetry.space_group_name_H-M   'P 1'
#
loop_
_entity.id
_entity.type
_entity.pdbx_description
1 polymer ?
#
loop_
_entity_poly.entity_id
_entity_poly.type
_entity_poly.pdbx_seq_one_letter_code
_entity_poly.pdbx_strand_id
1 'polypeptide(L)'
;MNTETSHFSPLDFPEQLRTYIEGATLSDSSSHSGATVLYLDSGYYLKIDRKGRLEREASIASWFEQEGIGTPVIHYLSTDKDYLLTKEAIGHNALAFLDQPEKICRSMAEALKKLHNLNPQNFPLKII
;
A
#
# COMPACT_ATOMS: atom_id res chain seq x y z
N MET A 1 1.94 -20.11 1.17
CA MET A 1 2.75 -18.93 1.56
C MET A 1 3.93 -19.47 2.34
N ASN A 2 5.13 -19.40 1.78
CA ASN A 2 6.35 -19.63 2.54
C ASN A 2 6.64 -18.33 3.28
N THR A 3 6.25 -18.26 4.54
CA THR A 3 6.62 -17.14 5.42
C THR A 3 8.04 -17.38 5.89
N GLU A 4 9.01 -17.10 5.03
CA GLU A 4 10.39 -16.93 5.48
C GLU A 4 10.42 -15.61 6.25
N THR A 5 10.41 -15.69 7.57
CA THR A 5 10.71 -14.56 8.46
C THR A 5 12.16 -14.15 8.18
N SER A 6 12.33 -13.18 7.29
CA SER A 6 13.62 -12.55 7.08
C SER A 6 13.92 -11.73 8.34
N HIS A 7 15.06 -11.98 8.99
CA HIS A 7 15.49 -11.18 10.14
C HIS A 7 15.92 -9.79 9.65
N PHE A 8 14.96 -8.88 9.58
CA PHE A 8 15.22 -7.45 9.36
C PHE A 8 15.52 -6.77 10.69
N SER A 9 16.59 -5.96 10.73
CA SER A 9 16.87 -5.06 11.84
C SER A 9 16.19 -3.72 11.61
N PRO A 10 15.60 -3.06 12.62
CA PRO A 10 15.12 -1.68 12.48
C PRO A 10 16.19 -0.71 11.93
N LEU A 11 17.47 -1.00 12.16
CA LEU A 11 18.59 -0.20 11.65
C LEU A 11 18.78 -0.29 10.13
N ASP A 12 18.18 -1.29 9.48
CA ASP A 12 18.20 -1.46 8.01
C ASP A 12 17.29 -0.45 7.30
N PHE A 13 16.51 0.33 8.05
CA PHE A 13 15.52 1.27 7.53
C PHE A 13 15.80 2.72 7.97
N PRO A 14 15.30 3.70 7.19
CA PRO A 14 15.29 5.11 7.59
C PRO A 14 14.73 5.32 8.98
N GLU A 15 15.31 6.28 9.71
CA GLU A 15 14.97 6.57 11.11
C GLU A 15 13.46 6.79 11.33
N GLN A 16 12.81 7.47 10.39
CA GLN A 16 11.37 7.77 10.43
C GLN A 16 10.48 6.51 10.39
N LEU A 17 10.99 5.38 9.87
CA LEU A 17 10.24 4.12 9.81
C LEU A 17 10.45 3.24 11.04
N ARG A 18 11.50 3.50 11.84
CA ARG A 18 11.90 2.61 12.93
C ARG A 18 10.80 2.41 13.95
N THR A 19 10.04 3.45 14.29
CA THR A 19 8.93 3.36 15.25
C THR A 19 7.80 2.40 14.82
N TYR A 20 7.69 2.06 13.54
CA TYR A 20 6.69 1.12 13.03
C TYR A 20 7.23 -0.31 12.94
N ILE A 21 8.55 -0.43 12.75
CA ILE A 21 9.26 -1.68 12.53
C ILE A 21 9.70 -2.30 13.85
N GLU A 22 10.06 -1.47 14.82
CA GLU A 22 10.50 -1.91 16.14
C GLU A 22 9.38 -2.69 16.84
N GLY A 23 9.66 -3.95 17.15
CA GLY A 23 8.72 -4.87 17.78
C GLY A 23 7.70 -5.52 16.83
N ALA A 24 7.67 -5.15 15.55
CA ALA A 24 6.79 -5.78 14.56
C ALA A 24 7.44 -7.03 13.95
N THR A 25 6.63 -8.05 13.67
CA THR A 25 7.04 -9.17 12.82
C THR A 25 6.87 -8.77 11.36
N LEU A 26 7.95 -8.88 10.59
CA LEU A 26 7.95 -8.56 9.16
C LEU A 26 7.83 -9.85 8.35
N SER A 27 6.92 -9.85 7.38
CA SER A 27 6.73 -10.95 6.45
C SER A 27 6.76 -10.45 5.02
N ASP A 28 7.46 -11.19 4.15
CA ASP A 28 7.50 -10.86 2.74
C ASP A 28 6.13 -11.15 2.07
N SER A 29 5.57 -10.12 1.45
CA SER A 29 4.31 -10.12 0.70
C SER A 29 4.51 -9.63 -0.75
N SER A 30 5.76 -9.64 -1.22
CA SER A 30 6.14 -9.24 -2.55
C SER A 30 5.45 -10.07 -3.63
N SER A 31 5.28 -9.46 -4.80
CA SER A 31 4.71 -10.09 -5.98
C SER A 31 5.62 -9.84 -7.19
N HIS A 32 5.10 -9.93 -8.41
CA HIS A 32 5.88 -9.85 -9.64
C HIS A 32 6.35 -8.44 -10.04
N SER A 33 6.16 -7.43 -9.19
CA SER A 33 6.43 -6.01 -9.53
C SER A 33 7.90 -5.60 -9.46
N GLY A 34 8.77 -6.45 -8.89
CA GLY A 34 10.19 -6.14 -8.66
C GLY A 34 10.46 -5.29 -7.40
N ALA A 35 9.42 -4.72 -6.79
CA ALA A 35 9.48 -4.10 -5.47
C ALA A 35 9.39 -5.15 -4.35
N THR A 36 10.08 -4.89 -3.25
CA THR A 36 9.90 -5.65 -2.00
C THR A 36 8.70 -5.07 -1.25
N VAL A 37 7.77 -5.92 -0.83
CA VAL A 37 6.61 -5.51 -0.02
C VAL A 37 6.62 -6.30 1.28
N LEU A 38 6.78 -5.62 2.40
CA LEU A 38 6.78 -6.22 3.72
C LEU A 38 5.46 -5.92 4.41
N TYR A 39 4.78 -6.95 4.89
CA TYR A 39 3.68 -6.81 5.83
C TYR A 39 4.23 -6.80 7.25
N LEU A 40 3.82 -5.78 8.01
CA LEU A 40 4.10 -5.63 9.44
C LEU A 40 2.84 -6.05 10.20
N ASP A 41 2.97 -7.00 11.12
CA ASP A 41 1.86 -7.51 11.94
C ASP A 41 1.19 -6.45 12.84
N SER A 42 1.81 -5.27 12.97
CA SER A 42 1.25 -4.07 13.57
C SER A 42 0.20 -3.35 12.69
N GLY A 43 -0.13 -3.88 11.51
CA GLY A 43 -1.20 -3.39 10.64
C GLY A 43 -0.71 -2.38 9.59
N TYR A 44 0.49 -2.60 9.04
CA TYR A 44 1.08 -1.73 8.01
C TYR A 44 1.67 -2.55 6.86
N TYR A 45 1.77 -1.90 5.70
CA TYR A 45 2.53 -2.39 4.56
C TYR A 45 3.67 -1.42 4.24
N LEU A 46 4.88 -1.94 4.17
CA LEU A 46 6.07 -1.22 3.72
C LEU A 46 6.47 -1.71 2.34
N LYS A 47 6.30 -0.85 1.33
CA LYS A 47 6.77 -1.10 -0.03
C LYS A 47 8.12 -0.40 -0.24
N ILE A 48 9.07 -1.14 -0.80
CA ILE A 48 10.45 -0.70 -1.00
C ILE A 48 10.83 -0.97 -2.46
N ASP A 49 11.33 0.04 -3.14
CA ASP A 49 11.84 -0.08 -4.51
C ASP A 49 13.04 0.87 -4.71
N ARG A 50 13.67 0.82 -5.86
CA ARG A 50 14.73 1.75 -6.25
C ARG A 50 14.22 3.19 -6.19
N LYS A 51 15.13 4.10 -5.91
CA LYS A 51 14.84 5.53 -5.82
C LYS A 51 14.04 6.05 -7.03
N GLY A 52 12.99 6.81 -6.77
CA GLY A 52 12.09 7.40 -7.77
C GLY A 52 11.05 6.44 -8.37
N ARG A 53 11.00 5.17 -7.96
CA ARG A 53 10.05 4.19 -8.50
C ARG A 53 8.68 4.23 -7.82
N LEU A 54 8.58 4.72 -6.59
CA LEU A 54 7.32 4.79 -5.85
C LEU A 54 6.77 6.22 -5.76
N GLU A 55 7.47 7.25 -6.22
CA GLU A 55 7.01 8.66 -6.16
C GLU A 55 5.59 8.84 -6.73
N ARG A 56 5.36 8.27 -7.92
CA ARG A 56 4.06 8.33 -8.58
C ARG A 56 2.98 7.60 -7.77
N GLU A 57 3.30 6.41 -7.26
CA GLU A 57 2.37 5.60 -6.48
C GLU A 57 2.02 6.29 -5.16
N ALA A 58 3.02 6.80 -4.44
CA ALA A 58 2.83 7.58 -3.22
C ALA A 58 1.94 8.79 -3.47
N SER A 59 2.19 9.55 -4.54
CA SER A 59 1.38 10.74 -4.86
C SER A 59 -0.08 10.40 -5.15
N ILE A 60 -0.32 9.35 -5.95
CA ILE A 60 -1.69 8.89 -6.27
C ILE A 60 -2.38 8.29 -5.04
N ALA A 61 -1.66 7.51 -4.24
CA ALA A 61 -2.21 6.90 -3.03
C ALA A 61 -2.64 7.96 -2.01
N SER A 62 -1.80 8.98 -1.77
CA SER A 62 -2.15 10.10 -0.88
C SER A 62 -3.35 10.90 -1.40
N TRP A 63 -3.49 11.04 -2.72
CA TRP A 63 -4.67 11.68 -3.30
C TRP A 63 -5.94 10.83 -3.09
N PHE A 64 -5.87 9.52 -3.31
CA PHE A 64 -7.02 8.64 -3.05
C PHE A 64 -7.39 8.54 -1.56
N GLU A 65 -6.43 8.65 -0.65
CA GLU A 65 -6.69 8.82 0.79
C GLU A 65 -7.53 10.09 1.04
N GLN A 66 -7.14 11.22 0.46
CA GLN A 66 -7.86 12.49 0.61
C GLN A 66 -9.28 12.43 0.04
N GLU A 67 -9.49 11.68 -1.04
CA GLU A 67 -10.82 11.42 -1.62
C GLU A 67 -11.62 10.33 -0.85
N GLY A 68 -11.06 9.76 0.21
CA GLY A 68 -11.73 8.78 1.08
C GLY A 68 -11.91 7.39 0.48
N ILE A 69 -11.14 7.03 -0.56
CA ILE A 69 -11.21 5.71 -1.21
C ILE A 69 -9.89 4.91 -1.18
N GLY A 70 -8.80 5.53 -0.73
CA GLY A 70 -7.49 4.90 -0.54
C GLY A 70 -7.22 4.52 0.92
N THR A 71 -6.16 3.74 1.14
CA THR A 71 -5.62 3.53 2.49
C THR A 71 -4.75 4.70 2.92
N PRO A 72 -4.64 4.96 4.23
CA PRO A 72 -3.76 6.01 4.74
C PRO A 72 -2.30 5.84 4.32
N VAL A 73 -1.70 6.89 3.76
CA VAL A 73 -0.27 6.99 3.49
C VAL A 73 0.40 7.62 4.70
N ILE A 74 1.23 6.84 5.39
CA ILE A 74 1.88 7.27 6.63
C ILE A 74 3.19 8.00 6.31
N HIS A 75 4.02 7.39 5.48
CA HIS A 75 5.28 7.96 5.03
C HIS A 75 5.58 7.60 3.57
N TYR A 76 6.08 8.58 2.83
CA TYR A 76 6.89 8.34 1.63
C TYR A 76 8.27 8.96 1.84
N LEU A 77 9.32 8.16 1.71
CA LEU A 77 10.70 8.58 1.87
C LEU A 77 11.49 8.16 0.64
N SER A 78 12.21 9.10 0.02
CA SER A 78 13.12 8.82 -1.11
C SER A 78 14.55 9.18 -0.72
N THR A 79 15.28 8.19 -0.18
CA THR A 79 16.64 8.38 0.34
C THR A 79 17.65 7.62 -0.53
N ASP A 80 18.11 6.46 -0.11
CA ASP A 80 18.87 5.50 -0.92
C ASP A 80 17.94 4.69 -1.84
N LYS A 81 16.75 4.39 -1.32
CA LYS A 81 15.62 3.73 -1.97
C LYS A 81 14.35 4.55 -1.75
N ASP A 82 13.30 4.16 -2.45
CA ASP A 82 11.96 4.62 -2.14
C ASP A 82 11.34 3.67 -1.12
N TYR A 83 10.74 4.27 -0.08
CA TYR A 83 9.98 3.57 0.95
C TYR A 83 8.59 4.20 1.02
N LEU A 84 7.55 3.39 0.87
CA LEU A 84 6.15 3.79 0.99
C LEU A 84 5.50 2.95 2.09
N LEU A 85 5.20 3.59 3.21
CA LEU A 85 4.50 2.99 4.34
C LEU A 85 3.02 3.38 4.30
N THR A 86 2.15 2.39 4.24
CA THR A 86 0.70 2.57 4.30
C THR A 86 0.09 1.77 5.44
N LYS A 87 -1.07 2.21 5.92
CA LYS A 87 -1.87 1.42 6.85
C LYS A 87 -2.56 0.28 6.11
N GLU A 88 -2.74 -0.85 6.78
CA GLU A 88 -3.54 -1.96 6.26
C GLU A 88 -4.96 -1.51 5.92
N ALA A 89 -5.47 -2.01 4.78
CA ALA A 89 -6.84 -1.78 4.37
C ALA A 89 -7.81 -2.50 5.32
N ILE A 90 -8.85 -1.80 5.77
CA ILE A 90 -9.87 -2.41 6.62
C ILE A 90 -10.72 -3.39 5.80
N GLY A 91 -10.85 -4.62 6.29
CA GLY A 91 -11.71 -5.65 5.72
C GLY A 91 -10.93 -6.75 5.01
N HIS A 92 -11.56 -7.40 4.02
CA HIS A 92 -10.97 -8.51 3.28
C HIS A 92 -10.92 -8.19 1.78
N ASN A 93 -9.88 -8.70 1.11
CA ASN A 93 -9.82 -8.65 -0.35
C ASN A 93 -10.96 -9.49 -0.97
N ALA A 94 -11.26 -9.24 -2.25
CA ALA A 94 -12.36 -9.91 -2.95
C ALA A 94 -12.19 -11.44 -3.03
N LEU A 95 -10.96 -11.96 -2.93
CA LEU A 95 -10.69 -13.40 -2.98
C LEU A 95 -11.27 -14.15 -1.76
N ALA A 96 -11.54 -13.45 -0.65
CA ALA A 96 -12.20 -14.04 0.51
C ALA A 96 -13.69 -14.37 0.27
N PHE A 97 -14.27 -13.93 -0.86
CA PHE A 97 -15.71 -14.05 -1.15
C PHE A 97 -15.99 -14.77 -2.47
N LEU A 98 -15.07 -15.61 -2.96
CA LEU A 98 -15.21 -16.31 -4.25
C LEU A 98 -16.44 -17.26 -4.28
N ASP A 99 -16.95 -17.65 -3.13
CA ASP A 99 -18.19 -18.41 -2.96
C ASP A 99 -19.47 -17.56 -3.04
N GLN A 100 -19.34 -16.23 -3.11
CA GLN A 100 -20.43 -15.25 -3.13
C GLN A 100 -20.31 -14.32 -4.36
N PRO A 101 -20.46 -14.84 -5.59
CA PRO A 101 -20.21 -14.07 -6.81
C PRO A 101 -21.09 -12.82 -6.93
N GLU A 102 -22.35 -12.84 -6.51
CA GLU A 102 -23.24 -11.67 -6.52
C GLU A 102 -22.72 -10.55 -5.62
N LYS A 103 -22.13 -10.90 -4.47
CA LYS A 103 -21.53 -9.94 -3.53
C LYS A 103 -20.29 -9.29 -4.15
N ILE A 104 -19.45 -10.06 -4.81
CA ILE A 104 -18.29 -9.52 -5.55
C ILE A 104 -18.77 -8.56 -6.63
N CYS A 105 -19.71 -8.99 -7.48
CA CYS A 105 -20.25 -8.17 -8.56
C CYS A 105 -20.81 -6.84 -8.04
N ARG A 106 -21.60 -6.86 -6.97
CA ARG A 106 -22.16 -5.65 -6.35
C ARG A 106 -21.07 -4.73 -5.80
N SER A 107 -20.13 -5.30 -5.02
CA SER A 107 -19.07 -4.51 -4.37
C SER A 107 -18.16 -3.85 -5.40
N MET A 108 -17.79 -4.57 -6.48
CA MET A 108 -17.01 -4.02 -7.58
C MET A 108 -17.77 -2.92 -8.34
N ALA A 109 -19.06 -3.13 -8.63
CA ALA A 109 -19.89 -2.13 -9.30
C ALA A 109 -20.03 -0.84 -8.47
N GLU A 110 -20.24 -0.96 -7.16
CA GLU A 110 -20.30 0.19 -6.25
C GLU A 110 -18.95 0.91 -6.14
N ALA A 111 -17.84 0.18 -6.04
CA ALA A 111 -16.50 0.76 -6.01
C ALA A 111 -16.16 1.51 -7.32
N LEU A 112 -16.44 0.89 -8.48
CA LEU A 112 -16.25 1.52 -9.79
C LEU A 112 -17.14 2.75 -9.96
N LYS A 113 -18.40 2.70 -9.52
CA LYS A 113 -19.29 3.87 -9.55
C LYS A 113 -18.75 5.01 -8.71
N LYS A 114 -18.24 4.73 -7.50
CA LYS A 114 -17.60 5.75 -6.65
C LYS A 114 -16.38 6.36 -7.36
N LEU A 115 -15.49 5.52 -7.89
CA LEU A 115 -14.29 5.95 -8.62
C LEU A 115 -14.63 6.83 -9.82
N HIS A 116 -15.58 6.41 -10.67
CA HIS A 116 -15.99 7.18 -11.87
C HIS A 116 -16.76 8.46 -11.55
N ASN A 117 -17.33 8.59 -10.35
CA ASN A 117 -18.00 9.80 -9.91
C ASN A 117 -17.05 10.84 -9.29
N LEU A 118 -15.78 10.50 -9.09
CA LEU A 118 -14.78 11.49 -8.70
C LEU A 118 -14.59 12.49 -9.84
N ASN A 119 -14.59 13.78 -9.50
CA ASN A 119 -14.31 14.86 -10.44
C ASN A 119 -13.00 15.55 -10.04
N PRO A 120 -11.84 14.95 -10.38
CA PRO A 120 -10.57 15.37 -9.82
C PRO A 120 -10.12 16.71 -10.41
N GLN A 121 -10.11 17.76 -9.60
CA GLN A 121 -9.60 19.08 -10.00
C GLN A 121 -8.07 19.14 -9.94
N ASN A 122 -7.45 18.35 -9.05
CA ASN A 122 -6.02 18.38 -8.78
C ASN A 122 -5.43 16.95 -8.79
N PHE A 123 -5.75 16.13 -9.78
CA PHE A 123 -5.18 14.79 -9.87
C PHE A 123 -3.65 14.87 -9.98
N PRO A 124 -2.86 14.11 -9.20
CA PRO A 124 -1.40 14.24 -9.14
C PRO A 124 -0.67 13.66 -10.35
N LEU A 125 -1.32 13.61 -11.52
CA LEU A 125 -0.70 13.31 -12.80
C LEU A 125 -1.00 14.43 -13.79
N LYS A 126 0.02 14.87 -14.51
CA LYS A 126 -0.20 15.50 -15.80
C LYS A 126 -0.64 14.40 -16.77
N ILE A 127 -1.87 14.49 -17.25
CA ILE A 127 -2.28 13.71 -18.43
C ILE A 127 -1.37 14.19 -19.56
N ILE A 128 -0.54 13.27 -20.07
CA ILE A 128 0.34 13.51 -21.23
C ILE A 128 -0.53 13.43 -22.48
#